data_AF-A0A7W0JJJ7-F1
#
_entry.id   AF-A0A7W0JJJ7-F1
#
_cell.length_a   1.000
_cell.length_b   1.000
_cell.length_c   1.000
_cell.angle_alpha   90.00
_cell.angle_beta   90.00
_cell.angle_gamma   90.00
#
_symmetry.space_group_name_H-M   'P 1'
#
loop_
_entity.id
_entity.type
_entity.pdbx_description
1 polymer ?
#
loop_
_entity_poly.entity_id
_entity_poly.type
_entity_poly.pdbx_seq_one_letter_code
_entity_poly.pdbx_strand_id
1 'polypeptide(L)' 'MDERYEEAARLYQTAAHELEQAAAHCRTAAGHFTDGEVPRAAAHAWAARGHVLEAQQSLDEQAREHARRSTP' A
#
# COMPACT_ATOMS: atom_id res chain seq x y z
N MET A 1 -0.40 -19.04 -17.35
CA MET A 1 0.11 -17.83 -18.05
C MET A 1 1.64 -17.90 -17.95
N ASP A 2 2.42 -16.95 -18.45
CA ASP A 2 3.85 -16.89 -18.09
C ASP A 2 3.93 -16.54 -16.60
N GLU A 3 4.62 -17.36 -15.81
CA GLU A 3 4.78 -17.20 -14.35
C GLU A 3 5.26 -15.79 -13.98
N ARG A 4 6.04 -15.16 -14.86
CA ARG A 4 6.57 -13.80 -14.70
C ARG A 4 5.47 -12.73 -14.75
N TYR A 5 4.48 -12.90 -15.61
CA TYR A 5 3.35 -11.98 -15.69
C TYR A 5 2.40 -12.15 -14.50
N GLU A 6 2.25 -13.39 -14.02
CA GLU A 6 1.47 -13.67 -12.82
C GLU A 6 2.12 -13.06 -11.58
N GLU A 7 3.44 -13.12 -11.46
CA GLU A 7 4.19 -12.50 -10.36
C GLU A 7 4.10 -10.97 -10.38
N ALA A 8 4.30 -10.33 -11.53
CA ALA A 8 4.13 -8.89 -11.66
C ALA A 8 2.68 -8.45 -11.33
N ALA A 9 1.68 -9.21 -11.81
CA ALA A 9 0.29 -8.93 -11.49
C ALA A 9 0.00 -9.02 -9.99
N ARG A 10 0.57 -10.03 -9.29
CA ARG A 10 0.44 -10.17 -7.84
C ARG A 10 0.99 -8.96 -7.10
N LEU A 11 2.17 -8.45 -7.47
CA LEU A 11 2.75 -7.26 -6.83
C LEU A 11 1.84 -6.03 -6.95
N TYR A 12 1.24 -5.81 -8.13
CA TYR A 12 0.30 -4.71 -8.32
C TYR A 12 -1.03 -4.92 -7.58
N GLN A 13 -1.53 -6.15 -7.52
CA GLN A 13 -2.73 -6.48 -6.75
C GLN A 13 -2.51 -6.26 -5.25
N THR A 14 -1.35 -6.67 -4.72
CA THR A 14 -0.94 -6.39 -3.34
C THR A 14 -0.85 -4.89 -3.10
N ALA A 15 -0.16 -4.14 -3.96
CA ALA A 15 -0.06 -2.69 -3.83
C ALA A 15 -1.43 -2.00 -3.83
N ALA A 16 -2.33 -2.41 -4.71
CA ALA A 16 -3.70 -1.89 -4.75
C ALA A 16 -4.47 -2.18 -3.46
N HIS A 17 -4.41 -3.43 -2.98
CA HIS A 17 -5.07 -3.83 -1.74
C HIS A 17 -4.59 -3.00 -0.54
N GLU A 18 -3.28 -2.85 -0.39
CA GLU A 18 -2.67 -2.06 0.69
C GLU A 18 -3.08 -0.57 0.59
N LEU A 19 -3.10 0.02 -0.60
CA LEU A 19 -3.56 1.40 -0.79
C LEU A 19 -5.05 1.59 -0.45
N GLU A 20 -5.90 0.60 -0.72
CA GLU A 20 -7.30 0.61 -0.31
C GLU A 20 -7.44 0.57 1.21
N GLN A 21 -6.66 -0.26 1.90
CA GLN A 21 -6.61 -0.30 3.37
C GLN A 21 -6.10 1.03 3.95
N ALA A 22 -5.04 1.59 3.37
CA ALA A 22 -4.52 2.91 3.76
C ALA A 22 -5.61 3.99 3.66
N ALA A 23 -6.34 4.02 2.54
CA ALA A 23 -7.42 4.97 2.32
C ALA A 23 -8.57 4.78 3.32
N ALA A 24 -8.93 3.53 3.66
CA ALA A 24 -9.93 3.23 4.68
C ALA A 24 -9.50 3.76 6.05
N HIS A 25 -8.26 3.51 6.46
CA HIS A 25 -7.72 4.01 7.73
C HIS A 25 -7.65 5.54 7.78
N CYS A 26 -7.29 6.21 6.69
CA CYS A 26 -7.33 7.67 6.61
C CYS A 26 -8.75 8.22 6.86
N ARG A 27 -9.78 7.61 6.24
CA ARG A 27 -11.18 8.02 6.44
C ARG A 27 -11.61 7.85 7.90
N THR A 28 -11.28 6.71 8.52
CA THR A 28 -11.59 6.44 9.93
C THR A 28 -10.85 7.39 10.87
N ALA A 29 -9.56 7.64 10.64
CA ALA A 29 -8.77 8.59 11.42
C ALA A 29 -9.37 10.00 11.37
N ALA A 30 -9.81 10.46 10.19
CA ALA A 30 -10.46 11.75 10.03
C ALA A 30 -11.77 11.86 10.82
N GLY A 31 -12.58 10.78 10.84
CA GLY A 31 -13.77 10.70 11.69
C GLY A 31 -13.41 10.87 13.16
N HIS A 32 -12.48 10.07 13.68
CA HIS A 32 -12.05 10.16 15.07
C HIS A 32 -11.44 11.53 15.44
N PHE A 33 -10.68 12.17 14.54
CA PHE A 33 -10.18 13.53 14.79
C PHE A 33 -11.31 14.55 14.87
N THR A 34 -12.34 14.41 14.02
CA THR A 34 -13.53 15.28 14.05
C THR A 34 -14.30 15.13 15.36
N ASP A 35 -14.37 13.91 15.89
CA ASP A 35 -15.05 13.58 17.15
C ASP A 35 -14.19 13.85 18.40
N GLY A 36 -12.95 14.33 18.22
CA GLY A 36 -12.01 14.61 19.32
C GLY A 36 -11.36 13.37 19.95
N GLU A 37 -11.51 12.19 19.35
CA GLU A 37 -10.96 10.91 19.82
C GLU A 37 -9.49 10.72 19.42
N VAL A 38 -8.62 11.62 19.88
CA VAL A 38 -7.22 11.74 19.43
C VAL A 38 -6.41 10.43 19.47
N PRO A 39 -6.43 9.61 20.53
CA PRO A 39 -5.64 8.37 20.56
C PRO A 39 -6.08 7.35 19.48
N ARG A 40 -7.40 7.23 19.23
CA ARG A 40 -7.94 6.35 18.18
C ARG A 40 -7.60 6.87 16.80
N ALA A 41 -7.71 8.18 16.60
CA ALA A 41 -7.36 8.83 15.35
C ALA A 41 -5.87 8.58 14.99
N ALA A 42 -4.97 8.75 15.96
CA ALA A 42 -3.54 8.53 15.75
C ALA A 42 -3.21 7.06 15.43
N ALA A 43 -3.86 6.10 16.09
CA ALA A 43 -3.67 4.68 15.78
C ALA A 43 -4.00 4.36 14.32
N HIS A 44 -5.13 4.86 13.82
CA HIS A 44 -5.52 4.68 12.42
C HIS A 44 -4.61 5.44 11.45
N ALA A 45 -4.15 6.65 11.80
CA ALA A 45 -3.19 7.38 10.98
C ALA A 45 -1.85 6.61 10.81
N TRP A 46 -1.36 5.98 11.88
CA TRP A 46 -0.15 5.15 11.79
C TRP A 46 -0.37 3.84 11.04
N ALA A 47 -1.54 3.21 11.19
CA ALA A 47 -1.90 2.05 10.38
C ALA A 47 -1.93 2.41 8.88
N ALA A 48 -2.56 3.54 8.51
CA ALA A 48 -2.58 4.01 7.13
C ALA A 48 -1.17 4.18 6.56
N ARG A 49 -0.24 4.76 7.34
CA ARG A 49 1.16 4.89 6.94
C ARG A 49 1.82 3.52 6.73
N GLY A 50 1.55 2.54 7.58
CA GLY A 50 2.05 1.17 7.41
C GLY A 50 1.67 0.58 6.06
N HIS A 51 0.38 0.62 5.73
CA HIS A 51 -0.12 0.14 4.43
C HIS A 51 0.48 0.87 3.23
N VAL A 52 0.69 2.20 3.32
CA VAL A 52 1.39 2.95 2.25
C VAL A 52 2.81 2.43 2.04
N LEU A 53 3.53 2.09 3.10
CA LEU A 53 4.89 1.57 2.99
C LEU A 53 4.92 0.16 2.38
N GLU A 54 3.98 -0.71 2.73
CA GLU A 54 3.86 -2.05 2.14
C GLU A 54 3.49 -1.98 0.65
N ALA A 55 2.57 -1.09 0.28
CA ALA A 55 2.25 -0.82 -1.12
C ALA A 55 3.49 -0.33 -1.89
N GLN A 56 4.23 0.62 -1.32
CA GLN A 56 5.46 1.13 -1.91
C GLN A 56 6.50 0.04 -2.09
N GLN A 57 6.69 -0.84 -1.10
CA GLN A 57 7.62 -1.96 -1.19
C GLN A 57 7.28 -2.90 -2.37
N SER A 58 5.99 -3.19 -2.56
CA SER A 58 5.52 -4.02 -3.68
C SER A 58 5.82 -3.38 -5.04
N LEU A 59 5.63 -2.06 -5.15
CA LEU A 59 5.94 -1.30 -6.36
C LEU A 59 7.45 -1.24 -6.63
N ASP A 60 8.26 -1.03 -5.59
CA ASP A 60 9.72 -0.99 -5.68
C ASP A 60 10.31 -2.36 -6.05
N GLU A 61 9.70 -3.46 -5.58
CA GLU A 61 10.06 -4.81 -6.00
C GLU A 61 9.80 -5.03 -7.49
N GLN A 62 8.62 -4.66 -7.98
CA GLN A 62 8.30 -4.76 -9.40
C GLN A 62 9.27 -3.92 -10.25
N ALA A 63 9.55 -2.69 -9.84
CA ALA A 63 10.44 -1.79 -10.55
C ALA A 63 11.87 -2.36 -10.65
N ARG A 64 12.37 -2.95 -9.55
CA ARG A 64 13.67 -3.64 -9.53
C ARG A 64 13.68 -4.85 -10.46
N GLU A 65 12.62 -5.65 -10.50
CA GLU A 65 12.53 -6.79 -11.39
C GLU A 65 12.49 -6.36 -12.87
N HIS A 66 11.73 -5.31 -13.17
CA HIS A 66 11.71 -4.73 -14.51
C HIS A 66 13.11 -4.24 -14.92
N ALA A 67 13.79 -3.48 -14.07
CA ALA A 67 15.13 -2.95 -14.35
C ALA A 67 16.17 -4.07 -14.56
N ARG A 68 16.09 -5.18 -13.80
CA ARG A 68 16.98 -6.34 -13.98
C ARG A 68 16.83 -7.00 -15.36
N ARG A 69 15.62 -6.94 -15.95
CA ARG A 69 15.27 -7.67 -17.18
C ARG A 69 15.28 -6.79 -18.42
N SER A 70 15.07 -5.49 -18.26
CA SER A 70 15.12 -4.54 -19.36
C SER A 70 16.57 -4.37 -19.82
N THR A 71 16.84 -4.81 -21.05
CA THR A 71 18.09 -4.47 -21.75
C THR A 71 17.83 -3.16 -22.50
N PRO A 72 18.65 -2.12 -22.33
CA PRO A 72 18.55 -0.89 -23.13
C PRO A 72 18.69 -1.13 -24.63
#